data_AF-A0AAX3BDN5-F1
#
_entry.id   AF-A0AAX3BDN5-F1
#
_cell.length_a   1.000
_cell.length_b   1.000
_cell.length_c   1.000
_cell.angle_alpha   90.00
_cell.angle_beta   90.00
_cell.angle_gamma   90.00
#
_symmetry.space_group_name_H-M   'P 1'
#
loop_
_entity.id
_entity.type
_entity.pdbx_description
1 polymer ?
#
loop_
_entity_poly.entity_id
_entity_poly.type
_entity_poly.pdbx_seq_one_letter_code
_entity_poly.pdbx_strand_id
1 'polypeptide(L)'
;MICVVVNNTKDWFFHSPHIKVVSARDYLTKEEYIQDKNIKVFNLCRSYRYQSIGYYVSLLAAARQHRVMPTVATIQEMKTQSVVKVLTADLEDLIRSVLNKTPPSVSQEMKLSGKTVPTFTMRIYFGHTIRKEYERLGQAVFGIFQAPLIKAVFIKPNGHWEVQSIVPISANEIPDDEKMWVVEFADMYFESKSFYHKKRHSAPYDMAILVNPDEKGDAPSNAKALKKFEKTGEEMGFNVEFITKEDYNKLAEFDALFIRETTRVNHHTFRFAQRAEAEGLVVIDDPLSIIRCSNKVYLAELMKRARIPTPKTWILHEDNMERILREVSFPCVMKQPDSSFSRGVVKVEDEAAFLSGSSVSL
;
A
#
# COMPACT_ATOMS: atom_id res chain seq x y z
N MET A 1 5.11 23.12 -2.00
CA MET A 1 5.58 23.39 -3.38
C MET A 1 5.82 22.07 -4.12
N ILE A 2 5.52 21.96 -5.42
CA ILE A 2 5.87 20.77 -6.23
C ILE A 2 7.16 21.06 -7.01
N CYS A 3 8.14 20.17 -6.85
CA CYS A 3 9.45 20.27 -7.48
C CYS A 3 9.74 19.00 -8.30
N VAL A 4 9.84 19.13 -9.62
CA VAL A 4 10.32 18.06 -10.50
C VAL A 4 11.84 18.20 -10.64
N VAL A 5 12.57 17.20 -10.18
CA VAL A 5 14.04 17.21 -10.18
C VAL A 5 14.56 16.33 -11.31
N VAL A 6 15.28 16.94 -12.24
CA VAL A 6 15.85 16.28 -13.43
C VAL A 6 17.36 16.52 -13.50
N ASN A 7 18.11 15.67 -14.20
CA ASN A 7 19.55 15.91 -14.38
C ASN A 7 19.83 17.22 -15.14
N ASN A 8 19.06 17.47 -16.19
CA ASN A 8 19.18 18.64 -17.05
C ASN A 8 17.78 19.15 -17.38
N THR A 9 17.49 20.40 -17.04
CA THR A 9 16.17 20.99 -17.25
C THR A 9 15.82 21.15 -18.73
N LYS A 10 16.82 21.17 -19.62
CA LYS A 10 16.60 21.25 -21.09
C LYS A 10 16.02 19.98 -21.69
N ASP A 11 16.19 18.84 -21.02
CA ASP A 11 15.68 17.55 -21.50
C ASP A 11 14.22 17.33 -21.06
N TRP A 12 13.72 18.19 -20.19
CA TRP A 12 12.36 18.12 -19.68
C TRP A 12 11.41 18.86 -20.61
N PHE A 13 10.34 18.18 -21.03
CA PHE A 13 9.45 18.63 -22.10
C PHE A 13 8.08 19.12 -21.58
N PHE A 14 7.89 19.15 -20.26
CA PHE A 14 6.61 19.49 -19.63
C PHE A 14 6.72 20.73 -18.75
N HIS A 15 5.81 21.68 -18.92
CA HIS A 15 5.78 22.88 -18.09
C HIS A 15 4.36 23.15 -17.60
N SER A 16 4.22 23.30 -16.29
CA SER A 16 2.99 23.71 -15.63
C SER A 16 3.31 24.85 -14.66
N PRO A 17 2.44 25.88 -14.53
CA PRO A 17 2.68 27.00 -13.63
C PRO A 17 2.80 26.60 -12.15
N HIS A 18 2.38 25.39 -11.80
CA HIS A 18 2.36 24.88 -10.42
C HIS A 18 3.52 23.93 -10.11
N ILE A 19 4.37 23.67 -11.09
CA ILE A 19 5.48 22.72 -11.00
C ILE A 19 6.77 23.44 -11.28
N LYS A 20 7.67 23.46 -10.29
CA LYS A 20 9.01 23.99 -10.47
C LYS A 20 9.92 22.87 -10.98
N VAL A 21 10.44 23.03 -12.20
CA VAL A 21 11.42 22.08 -12.77
C VAL A 21 12.81 22.57 -12.38
N VAL A 22 13.58 21.72 -11.70
CA VAL A 22 14.87 22.08 -11.09
C VAL A 22 15.91 21.05 -11.48
N SER A 23 17.16 21.50 -11.70
CA SER A 23 18.25 20.56 -11.91
C SER A 23 18.59 19.84 -10.60
N ALA A 24 19.02 18.58 -10.69
CA ALA A 24 19.42 17.81 -9.51
C ALA A 24 20.57 18.49 -8.75
N ARG A 25 21.47 19.18 -9.45
CA ARG A 25 22.53 19.97 -8.82
C ARG A 25 21.94 21.11 -7.99
N ASP A 26 21.05 21.91 -8.58
CA ASP A 26 20.43 23.05 -7.92
C ASP A 26 19.62 22.65 -6.68
N TYR A 27 18.83 21.58 -6.79
CA TYR A 27 18.05 21.06 -5.67
C TYR A 27 18.93 20.64 -4.48
N LEU A 28 20.10 20.08 -4.77
CA LEU A 28 21.04 19.61 -3.75
C LEU A 28 21.79 20.76 -3.08
N THR A 29 22.12 21.83 -3.82
CA THR A 29 23.06 22.87 -3.36
C THR A 29 22.44 24.21 -2.98
N LYS A 30 21.27 24.59 -3.52
CA LYS A 30 20.69 25.92 -3.26
C LYS A 30 19.96 25.97 -1.92
N GLU A 31 20.17 27.04 -1.16
CA GLU A 31 19.57 27.24 0.18
C GLU A 31 18.04 27.21 0.19
N GLU A 32 17.40 27.65 -0.90
CA GLU A 32 15.93 27.64 -1.03
C GLU A 32 15.32 26.23 -0.84
N TYR A 33 16.04 25.16 -1.21
CA TYR A 33 15.60 23.76 -1.06
C TYR A 33 16.17 23.09 0.19
N ILE A 34 16.93 23.83 1.02
CA ILE A 34 17.47 23.33 2.29
C ILE A 34 16.58 23.80 3.44
N GLN A 35 16.05 25.02 3.36
CA GLN A 35 15.31 25.66 4.44
C GLN A 35 13.79 25.38 4.42
N ASP A 36 13.21 25.19 3.23
CA ASP A 36 11.77 24.92 3.10
C ASP A 36 11.47 23.46 3.50
N LYS A 37 10.51 23.25 4.41
CA LYS A 37 10.17 21.92 4.93
C LYS A 37 9.06 21.22 4.14
N ASN A 38 8.33 21.94 3.28
CA ASN A 38 7.09 21.44 2.66
C ASN A 38 7.19 21.33 1.13
N ILE A 39 8.23 20.64 0.66
CA ILE A 39 8.46 20.36 -0.75
C ILE A 39 8.01 18.93 -1.07
N LYS A 40 7.18 18.79 -2.12
CA LYS A 40 6.93 17.51 -2.79
C LYS A 40 7.91 17.37 -3.95
N VAL A 41 8.79 16.38 -3.89
CA VAL A 41 9.89 16.18 -4.85
C VAL A 41 9.60 14.99 -5.75
N PHE A 42 9.46 15.24 -7.04
CA PHE A 42 9.38 14.20 -8.07
C PHE A 42 10.75 14.04 -8.69
N ASN A 43 11.48 13.04 -8.22
CA ASN A 43 12.82 12.73 -8.69
C ASN A 43 12.71 11.93 -9.98
N LEU A 44 13.09 12.57 -11.09
CA LEU A 44 13.09 11.98 -12.45
C LEU A 44 14.52 11.90 -12.99
N CYS A 45 15.50 11.75 -12.09
CA CYS A 45 16.88 11.60 -12.46
C CYS A 45 17.11 10.32 -13.28
N ARG A 46 18.12 10.38 -14.16
CA ARG A 46 18.46 9.30 -15.09
C ARG A 46 18.92 8.01 -14.42
N SER A 47 19.37 8.08 -13.16
CA SER A 47 19.90 6.92 -12.46
C SER A 47 19.70 7.04 -10.95
N TYR A 48 19.30 5.93 -10.34
CA TYR A 48 19.16 5.75 -8.89
C TYR A 48 20.18 4.74 -8.32
N ARG A 49 21.27 4.46 -9.05
CA ARG A 49 22.36 3.62 -8.53
C ARG A 49 22.92 4.23 -7.24
N TYR A 50 23.44 3.38 -6.37
CA TYR A 50 24.07 3.87 -5.14
C TYR A 50 25.15 4.91 -5.50
N GLN A 51 25.21 6.00 -4.73
CA GLN A 51 26.06 7.17 -4.98
C GLN A 51 25.79 7.95 -6.29
N SER A 52 24.71 7.66 -7.02
CA SER A 52 24.29 8.53 -8.14
C SER A 52 23.67 9.83 -7.62
N ILE A 53 23.65 10.86 -8.46
CA ILE A 53 22.98 12.13 -8.12
C ILE A 53 21.49 11.93 -7.81
N GLY A 54 20.80 11.06 -8.56
CA GLY A 54 19.39 10.75 -8.31
C GLY A 54 19.17 10.03 -6.98
N TYR A 55 20.10 9.16 -6.58
CA TYR A 55 20.05 8.54 -5.25
C TYR A 55 20.19 9.59 -4.14
N TYR A 56 21.13 10.52 -4.27
CA TYR A 56 21.30 11.62 -3.30
C TYR A 56 20.11 12.58 -3.26
N VAL A 57 19.43 12.84 -4.38
CA VAL A 57 18.19 13.62 -4.40
C VAL A 57 17.15 13.00 -3.48
N SER A 58 16.84 11.71 -3.63
CA SER A 58 15.85 11.04 -2.77
C SER A 58 16.32 10.93 -1.31
N LEU A 59 17.61 10.66 -1.08
CA LEU A 59 18.17 10.56 0.26
C LEU A 59 18.09 11.88 1.03
N LEU A 60 18.52 12.97 0.42
CA LEU A 60 18.51 14.28 1.06
C LEU A 60 17.11 14.88 1.15
N ALA A 61 16.23 14.59 0.19
CA ALA A 61 14.82 14.94 0.31
C ALA A 61 14.20 14.29 1.57
N ALA A 62 14.40 12.99 1.76
CA ALA A 62 13.91 12.30 2.96
C ALA A 62 14.51 12.88 4.26
N ALA A 63 15.84 13.14 4.28
CA ALA A 63 16.51 13.74 5.44
C ALA A 63 16.01 15.16 5.76
N ARG A 64 15.56 15.91 4.74
CA ARG A 64 14.96 17.25 4.87
C ARG A 64 13.45 17.20 5.18
N GLN A 65 12.86 16.02 5.35
CA GLN A 65 11.41 15.81 5.50
C GLN A 65 10.58 16.27 4.30
N HIS A 66 11.18 16.33 3.12
CA HIS A 66 10.44 16.53 1.89
C HIS A 66 9.74 15.23 1.50
N ARG A 67 8.51 15.33 0.97
CA ARG A 67 7.79 14.18 0.43
C ARG A 67 8.37 13.85 -0.94
N VAL A 68 9.18 12.80 -1.05
CA VAL A 68 9.92 12.46 -2.29
C VAL A 68 9.41 11.20 -2.97
N MET A 69 9.31 11.25 -4.30
CA MET A 69 8.89 10.14 -5.14
C MET A 69 9.90 9.95 -6.29
N PRO A 70 10.52 8.76 -6.45
CA PRO A 70 10.48 7.62 -5.53
C PRO A 70 11.31 7.86 -4.25
N THR A 71 10.93 7.20 -3.17
CA THR A 71 11.70 7.18 -1.91
C THR A 71 12.98 6.35 -2.06
N VAL A 72 13.91 6.47 -1.09
CA VAL A 72 15.11 5.61 -1.06
C VAL A 72 14.72 4.14 -0.89
N ALA A 73 13.72 3.84 -0.07
CA ALA A 73 13.22 2.47 0.12
C ALA A 73 12.71 1.90 -1.21
N THR A 74 11.83 2.64 -1.89
CA THR A 74 11.29 2.32 -3.21
C THR A 74 12.38 2.07 -4.26
N ILE A 75 13.43 2.89 -4.27
CA ILE A 75 14.59 2.69 -5.15
C ILE A 75 15.29 1.35 -4.88
N GLN A 76 15.40 0.93 -3.61
CA GLN A 76 16.02 -0.35 -3.25
C GLN A 76 15.10 -1.54 -3.55
N GLU A 77 13.80 -1.39 -3.34
CA GLU A 77 12.79 -2.40 -3.65
C GLU A 77 12.79 -2.76 -5.14
N MET A 78 12.83 -1.75 -6.02
CA MET A 78 12.89 -1.96 -7.49
C MET A 78 14.19 -2.63 -7.98
N LYS A 79 15.29 -2.57 -7.21
CA LYS A 79 16.59 -3.15 -7.63
C LYS A 79 16.66 -4.66 -7.45
N THR A 80 15.86 -5.23 -6.55
CA THR A 80 16.01 -6.61 -6.11
C THR A 80 14.86 -7.45 -6.61
N GLN A 81 15.13 -8.40 -7.51
CA GLN A 81 14.08 -9.23 -8.12
C GLN A 81 13.23 -10.00 -7.09
N SER A 82 13.86 -10.55 -6.04
CA SER A 82 13.12 -11.27 -5.00
C SER A 82 12.15 -10.37 -4.22
N VAL A 83 12.55 -9.11 -3.96
CA VAL A 83 11.69 -8.11 -3.31
C VAL A 83 10.53 -7.74 -4.22
N VAL A 84 10.80 -7.51 -5.51
CA VAL A 84 9.73 -7.26 -6.49
C VAL A 84 8.70 -8.38 -6.49
N LYS A 85 9.15 -9.65 -6.55
CA LYS A 85 8.25 -10.80 -6.52
C LYS A 85 7.36 -10.83 -5.27
N VAL A 86 7.94 -10.58 -4.09
CA VAL A 86 7.20 -10.53 -2.82
C VAL A 86 6.16 -9.41 -2.83
N LEU A 87 6.56 -8.19 -3.23
CA LEU A 87 5.65 -7.04 -3.25
C LEU A 87 4.51 -7.18 -4.26
N THR A 88 4.74 -7.92 -5.35
CA THR A 88 3.74 -8.14 -6.39
C THR A 88 2.93 -9.42 -6.24
N ALA A 89 3.11 -10.19 -5.15
CA ALA A 89 2.44 -11.47 -4.96
C ALA A 89 0.90 -11.35 -5.03
N ASP A 90 0.33 -10.29 -4.44
CA ASP A 90 -1.11 -10.04 -4.49
C ASP A 90 -1.63 -9.58 -5.86
N LEU A 91 -0.72 -9.23 -6.79
CA LEU A 91 -1.11 -8.86 -8.14
C LEU A 91 -1.33 -10.06 -9.04
N GLU A 92 -1.00 -11.29 -8.63
CA GLU A 92 -1.09 -12.48 -9.48
C GLU A 92 -2.47 -12.66 -10.12
N ASP A 93 -3.55 -12.52 -9.35
CA ASP A 93 -4.91 -12.63 -9.87
C ASP A 93 -5.26 -11.46 -10.80
N LEU A 94 -4.79 -10.25 -10.48
CA LEU A 94 -5.01 -9.08 -11.33
C LEU A 94 -4.27 -9.24 -12.66
N ILE A 95 -2.99 -9.61 -12.62
CA ILE A 95 -2.15 -9.91 -13.78
C ILE A 95 -2.81 -10.96 -14.65
N ARG A 96 -3.26 -12.07 -14.04
CA ARG A 96 -3.97 -13.14 -14.75
C ARG A 96 -5.25 -12.61 -15.39
N SER A 97 -6.05 -11.84 -14.66
CA SER A 97 -7.32 -11.32 -15.16
C SER A 97 -7.15 -10.33 -16.32
N VAL A 98 -6.10 -9.50 -16.29
CA VAL A 98 -5.85 -8.45 -17.28
C VAL A 98 -5.11 -9.03 -18.49
N LEU A 99 -3.99 -9.71 -18.27
CA LEU A 99 -3.11 -10.17 -19.35
C LEU A 99 -3.60 -11.45 -20.04
N ASN A 100 -4.49 -12.24 -19.43
CA ASN A 100 -5.13 -13.35 -20.17
C ASN A 100 -6.35 -12.89 -20.98
N LYS A 101 -7.12 -11.91 -20.47
CA LYS A 101 -8.26 -11.35 -21.22
C LYS A 101 -7.81 -10.49 -22.39
N THR A 102 -6.70 -9.77 -22.22
CA THR A 102 -6.12 -8.93 -23.27
C THR A 102 -4.65 -9.30 -23.47
N PRO A 103 -4.38 -10.42 -24.17
CA PRO A 103 -3.03 -10.90 -24.39
C PRO A 103 -2.15 -9.81 -25.02
N PRO A 104 -1.01 -9.46 -24.42
CA PRO A 104 -0.12 -8.50 -25.02
C PRO A 104 0.52 -9.10 -26.28
N SER A 105 0.80 -8.23 -27.27
CA SER A 105 1.73 -8.57 -28.33
C SER A 105 3.09 -8.84 -27.67
N VAL A 106 3.59 -10.07 -27.79
CA VAL A 106 4.87 -10.46 -27.18
C VAL A 106 5.95 -9.53 -27.74
N SER A 107 6.53 -8.74 -26.84
CA SER A 107 7.47 -7.70 -27.23
C SER A 107 8.84 -8.27 -27.62
N GLN A 108 9.28 -9.31 -26.90
CA GLN A 108 10.56 -10.00 -27.07
C GLN A 108 10.50 -11.40 -26.44
N GLU A 109 11.53 -12.21 -26.68
CA GLU A 109 11.78 -13.47 -25.99
C GLU A 109 12.98 -13.34 -25.06
N MET A 110 12.88 -13.85 -23.83
CA MET A 110 13.98 -13.85 -22.86
C MET A 110 14.45 -15.28 -22.61
N LYS A 111 15.76 -15.50 -22.51
CA LYS A 111 16.31 -16.79 -22.08
C LYS A 111 16.37 -16.85 -20.56
N LEU A 112 15.55 -17.69 -19.94
CA LEU A 112 15.63 -18.02 -18.52
C LEU A 112 15.95 -19.51 -18.35
N SER A 113 17.03 -19.82 -17.63
CA SER A 113 17.44 -21.21 -17.32
C SER A 113 17.47 -22.13 -18.55
N GLY A 114 17.97 -21.61 -19.68
CA GLY A 114 18.06 -22.34 -20.94
C GLY A 114 16.76 -22.44 -21.76
N LYS A 115 15.63 -21.93 -21.25
CA LYS A 115 14.34 -21.89 -21.95
C LYS A 115 14.01 -20.48 -22.45
N THR A 116 13.46 -20.41 -23.64
CA THR A 116 12.90 -19.18 -24.22
C THR A 116 11.52 -18.93 -23.62
N VAL A 117 11.33 -17.77 -22.99
CA VAL A 117 10.06 -17.39 -22.37
C VAL A 117 9.49 -16.11 -23.02
N PRO A 118 8.18 -16.06 -23.30
CA PRO A 118 7.53 -14.85 -23.80
C PRO A 118 7.71 -13.69 -22.81
N THR A 119 8.04 -12.50 -23.32
CA THR A 119 8.22 -11.28 -22.52
C THR A 119 7.30 -10.16 -22.99
N PHE A 120 6.68 -9.49 -22.02
CA PHE A 120 5.85 -8.31 -22.23
C PHE A 120 6.38 -7.15 -21.39
N THR A 121 6.52 -5.99 -22.00
CA THR A 121 6.94 -4.77 -21.32
C THR A 121 5.81 -3.76 -21.32
N MET A 122 5.47 -3.24 -20.15
CA MET A 122 4.45 -2.22 -19.93
C MET A 122 5.09 -0.97 -19.34
N ARG A 123 4.94 0.17 -20.01
CA ARG A 123 5.32 1.48 -19.46
C ARG A 123 4.14 2.08 -18.72
N ILE A 124 4.42 2.63 -17.55
CA ILE A 124 3.45 3.25 -16.65
C ILE A 124 3.96 4.65 -16.33
N TYR A 125 3.11 5.64 -16.55
CA TYR A 125 3.43 7.06 -16.35
C TYR A 125 2.43 7.64 -15.38
N PHE A 126 2.91 8.06 -14.21
CA PHE A 126 2.10 8.61 -13.11
C PHE A 126 0.89 7.73 -12.75
N GLY A 127 1.05 6.41 -12.82
CA GLY A 127 0.00 5.43 -12.55
C GLY A 127 -0.88 5.06 -13.74
N HIS A 128 -0.74 5.75 -14.87
CA HIS A 128 -1.53 5.55 -16.08
C HIS A 128 -0.75 4.77 -17.15
N THR A 129 -1.51 4.12 -18.04
CA THR A 129 -0.98 3.42 -19.20
C THR A 129 -1.62 3.95 -20.48
N ILE A 130 -0.87 4.01 -21.58
CA ILE A 130 -1.41 4.44 -22.88
C ILE A 130 -2.52 3.50 -23.36
N ARG A 131 -2.36 2.19 -23.10
CA ARG A 131 -3.37 1.17 -23.42
C ARG A 131 -4.33 1.00 -22.26
N LYS A 132 -5.55 1.54 -22.40
CA LYS A 132 -6.58 1.56 -21.35
C LYS A 132 -6.93 0.18 -20.78
N GLU A 133 -6.83 -0.89 -21.57
CA GLU A 133 -7.00 -2.27 -21.09
C GLU A 133 -6.04 -2.66 -19.94
N TYR A 134 -4.88 -2.00 -19.83
CA TYR A 134 -3.87 -2.29 -18.80
C TYR A 134 -3.93 -1.32 -17.62
N GLU A 135 -4.86 -0.38 -17.62
CA GLU A 135 -4.92 0.73 -16.67
C GLU A 135 -5.00 0.25 -15.21
N ARG A 136 -5.90 -0.71 -14.91
CA ARG A 136 -5.98 -1.28 -13.56
C ARG A 136 -4.67 -1.90 -13.09
N LEU A 137 -3.96 -2.58 -13.99
CA LEU A 137 -2.67 -3.20 -13.66
C LEU A 137 -1.58 -2.13 -13.49
N GLY A 138 -1.57 -1.10 -14.33
CA GLY A 138 -0.66 0.04 -14.22
C GLY A 138 -0.81 0.78 -12.88
N GLN A 139 -2.05 1.07 -12.49
CA GLN A 139 -2.37 1.71 -11.21
C GLN A 139 -1.94 0.86 -10.01
N ALA A 140 -2.20 -0.45 -10.06
CA ALA A 140 -1.80 -1.36 -9.00
C ALA A 140 -0.27 -1.46 -8.83
N VAL A 141 0.47 -1.56 -9.95
CA VAL A 141 1.94 -1.57 -9.93
C VAL A 141 2.48 -0.23 -9.42
N PHE A 142 1.93 0.89 -9.88
CA PHE A 142 2.31 2.22 -9.41
C PHE A 142 2.01 2.42 -7.92
N GLY A 143 0.90 1.89 -7.41
CA GLY A 143 0.57 1.96 -6.00
C GLY A 143 1.58 1.27 -5.08
N ILE A 144 2.23 0.21 -5.57
CA ILE A 144 3.29 -0.49 -4.85
C ILE A 144 4.62 0.26 -4.93
N PHE A 145 5.07 0.57 -6.15
CA PHE A 145 6.43 1.06 -6.38
C PHE A 145 6.55 2.58 -6.51
N GLN A 146 5.46 3.34 -6.37
CA GLN A 146 5.39 4.80 -6.29
C GLN A 146 6.58 5.54 -6.92
N ALA A 147 6.79 5.30 -8.21
CA ALA A 147 7.81 5.95 -9.00
C ALA A 147 7.11 6.58 -10.20
N PRO A 148 7.42 7.84 -10.57
CA PRO A 148 6.57 8.57 -11.50
C PRO A 148 6.58 7.96 -12.90
N LEU A 149 7.71 7.39 -13.32
CA LEU A 149 7.86 6.77 -14.62
C LEU A 149 8.45 5.38 -14.40
N ILE A 150 7.70 4.34 -14.75
CA ILE A 150 8.06 2.94 -14.50
C ILE A 150 7.94 2.13 -15.79
N LYS A 151 8.83 1.16 -15.94
CA LYS A 151 8.73 0.06 -16.88
C LYS A 151 8.60 -1.25 -16.11
N ALA A 152 7.45 -1.90 -16.25
CA ALA A 152 7.19 -3.22 -15.70
C ALA A 152 7.45 -4.29 -16.77
N VAL A 153 8.28 -5.28 -16.45
CA VAL A 153 8.62 -6.40 -17.33
C VAL A 153 7.96 -7.65 -16.79
N PHE A 154 7.21 -8.33 -17.65
CA PHE A 154 6.50 -9.58 -17.36
C PHE A 154 7.06 -10.72 -18.20
N ILE A 155 7.15 -11.92 -17.62
CA ILE A 155 7.56 -13.14 -18.32
C ILE A 155 6.51 -14.24 -18.14
N LYS A 156 6.50 -15.22 -19.06
CA LYS A 156 5.55 -16.34 -19.03
C LYS A 156 6.26 -17.71 -18.99
N PRO A 157 6.97 -18.08 -17.91
CA PRO A 157 7.79 -19.30 -17.86
C PRO A 157 6.97 -20.59 -17.80
N ASN A 158 5.85 -20.59 -17.06
CA ASN A 158 5.02 -21.78 -16.80
C ASN A 158 3.58 -21.62 -17.31
N GLY A 159 3.40 -20.91 -18.44
CA GLY A 159 2.06 -20.69 -19.00
C GLY A 159 1.23 -19.60 -18.31
N HIS A 160 1.77 -18.93 -17.28
CA HIS A 160 1.17 -17.78 -16.60
C HIS A 160 2.13 -16.60 -16.58
N TRP A 161 1.59 -15.38 -16.71
CA TRP A 161 2.39 -14.16 -16.65
C TRP A 161 2.78 -13.86 -15.20
N GLU A 162 4.06 -13.57 -14.97
CA GLU A 162 4.60 -13.12 -13.69
C GLU A 162 5.44 -11.85 -13.86
N VAL A 163 5.55 -11.04 -12.81
CA VAL A 163 6.42 -9.86 -12.80
C VAL A 163 7.87 -10.32 -12.71
N GLN A 164 8.67 -9.95 -13.72
CA GLN A 164 10.11 -10.20 -13.75
C GLN A 164 10.88 -9.05 -13.10
N SER A 165 10.54 -7.81 -13.42
CA SER A 165 11.19 -6.63 -12.84
C SER A 165 10.34 -5.38 -12.98
N ILE A 166 10.57 -4.44 -12.08
CA ILE A 166 9.99 -3.10 -12.10
C ILE A 166 11.17 -2.12 -12.09
N VAL A 167 11.27 -1.28 -13.11
CA VAL A 167 12.44 -0.42 -13.31
C VAL A 167 11.97 1.01 -13.53
N PRO A 168 12.52 2.01 -12.80
CA PRO A 168 12.22 3.40 -13.10
C PRO A 168 12.85 3.79 -14.44
N ILE A 169 12.15 4.61 -15.23
CA ILE A 169 12.65 5.11 -16.52
C ILE A 169 12.95 6.59 -16.43
N SER A 170 13.98 7.01 -17.15
CA SER A 170 14.35 8.42 -17.27
C SER A 170 13.55 9.12 -18.36
N ALA A 171 13.44 10.46 -18.29
CA ALA A 171 12.71 11.25 -19.28
C ALA A 171 13.21 11.03 -20.73
N ASN A 172 14.50 10.69 -20.90
CA ASN A 172 15.12 10.46 -22.22
C ASN A 172 14.84 9.06 -22.77
N GLU A 173 14.36 8.13 -21.95
CA GLU A 173 13.96 6.78 -22.37
C GLU A 173 12.48 6.72 -22.79
N ILE A 174 11.75 7.83 -22.65
CA ILE A 174 10.37 7.98 -23.11
C ILE A 174 10.40 8.13 -24.65
N PRO A 175 9.74 7.24 -25.41
CA PRO A 175 9.63 7.40 -26.85
C PRO A 175 8.96 8.73 -27.25
N ASP A 176 9.39 9.32 -28.37
CA ASP A 176 8.90 10.63 -28.80
C ASP A 176 7.37 10.67 -29.03
N ASP A 177 6.80 9.57 -29.53
CA ASP A 177 5.37 9.37 -29.74
C ASP A 177 4.57 9.19 -28.44
N GLU A 178 5.24 8.87 -27.33
CA GLU A 178 4.63 8.71 -26.02
C GLU A 178 4.69 10.00 -25.17
N LYS A 179 5.54 10.98 -25.53
CA LYS A 179 5.75 12.21 -24.72
C LYS A 179 4.48 13.01 -24.46
N MET A 180 3.57 13.11 -25.45
CA MET A 180 2.29 13.80 -25.29
C MET A 180 1.42 13.14 -24.21
N TRP A 181 1.39 11.81 -24.16
CA TRP A 181 0.66 11.08 -23.13
C TRP A 181 1.28 11.29 -21.75
N VAL A 182 2.60 11.37 -21.65
CA VAL A 182 3.28 11.65 -20.37
C VAL A 182 2.91 13.03 -19.84
N VAL A 183 2.79 14.03 -20.71
CA VAL A 183 2.29 15.36 -20.33
C VAL A 183 0.85 15.26 -19.81
N GLU A 184 -0.04 14.62 -20.55
CA GLU A 184 -1.45 14.45 -20.14
C GLU A 184 -1.58 13.71 -18.80
N PHE A 185 -0.84 12.62 -18.61
CA PHE A 185 -0.87 11.85 -17.37
C PHE A 185 -0.21 12.59 -16.20
N ALA A 186 0.84 13.38 -16.47
CA ALA A 186 1.41 14.27 -15.47
C ALA A 186 0.40 15.34 -15.06
N ASP A 187 -0.23 16.03 -16.02
CA ASP A 187 -1.29 17.00 -15.77
C ASP A 187 -2.42 16.36 -14.97
N MET A 188 -2.95 15.21 -15.40
CA MET A 188 -3.97 14.49 -14.63
C MET A 188 -3.53 14.16 -13.21
N TYR A 189 -2.28 13.72 -13.03
CA TYR A 189 -1.75 13.39 -11.72
C TYR A 189 -1.65 14.64 -10.82
N PHE A 190 -1.14 15.75 -11.36
CA PHE A 190 -0.93 17.01 -10.64
C PHE A 190 -2.18 17.90 -10.54
N GLU A 191 -3.18 17.71 -11.41
CA GLU A 191 -4.47 18.43 -11.46
C GLU A 191 -5.62 17.62 -10.84
N SER A 192 -5.47 16.30 -10.68
CA SER A 192 -6.49 15.48 -10.00
C SER A 192 -6.90 16.17 -8.71
N LYS A 193 -8.21 16.25 -8.48
CA LYS A 193 -8.91 17.10 -7.49
C LYS A 193 -8.37 17.04 -6.05
N SER A 194 -7.44 16.14 -5.74
CA SER A 194 -6.64 16.10 -4.51
C SER A 194 -5.64 17.25 -4.39
N PHE A 195 -4.93 17.64 -5.46
CA PHE A 195 -3.93 18.73 -5.40
C PHE A 195 -4.53 20.14 -5.39
N TYR A 196 -5.77 20.26 -5.86
CA TYR A 196 -6.60 21.46 -5.83
C TYR A 196 -7.87 21.24 -5.02
N HIS A 197 -7.73 20.90 -3.74
CA HIS A 197 -8.79 21.32 -2.83
C HIS A 197 -8.81 22.84 -2.81
N LYS A 198 -9.76 23.40 -3.56
CA LYS A 198 -10.18 24.80 -3.48
C LYS A 198 -10.65 25.01 -2.05
N LYS A 199 -9.73 25.34 -1.13
CA LYS A 199 -9.90 25.55 0.33
C LYS A 199 -11.38 25.66 0.71
N ARG A 200 -12.06 24.53 0.88
CA ARG A 200 -13.41 24.51 1.42
C ARG A 200 -13.21 24.32 2.91
N HIS A 201 -13.00 25.46 3.58
CA HIS A 201 -12.57 25.58 4.96
C HIS A 201 -11.22 24.89 5.22
N SER A 202 -10.16 25.65 5.50
CA SER A 202 -8.84 25.07 5.74
C SER A 202 -8.81 24.40 7.12
N ALA A 203 -9.34 23.19 7.17
CA ALA A 203 -8.90 22.20 8.12
C ALA A 203 -7.36 22.08 8.02
N PRO A 204 -6.62 22.15 9.13
CA PRO A 204 -5.16 22.06 9.12
C PRO A 204 -4.61 20.68 8.70
N TYR A 205 -5.45 19.64 8.68
CA TYR A 205 -5.03 18.26 8.46
C TYR A 205 -5.94 17.52 7.47
N ASP A 206 -5.40 16.55 6.76
CA ASP A 206 -6.14 15.66 5.87
C ASP A 206 -6.25 14.25 6.48
N MET A 207 -7.45 13.67 6.53
CA MET A 207 -7.70 12.31 7.04
C MET A 207 -8.34 11.43 5.98
N ALA A 208 -7.68 10.32 5.67
CA ALA A 208 -8.25 9.23 4.91
C ALA A 208 -9.07 8.32 5.83
N ILE A 209 -10.31 8.00 5.44
CA ILE A 209 -11.11 6.94 6.07
C ILE A 209 -11.22 5.77 5.10
N LEU A 210 -10.50 4.68 5.37
CA LEU A 210 -10.54 3.47 4.53
C LEU A 210 -11.84 2.70 4.76
N VAL A 211 -12.62 2.53 3.70
CA VAL A 211 -13.89 1.78 3.70
C VAL A 211 -13.92 0.78 2.56
N ASN A 212 -14.70 -0.29 2.74
CA ASN A 212 -15.03 -1.21 1.66
C ASN A 212 -16.54 -1.22 1.44
N PRO A 213 -17.04 -0.54 0.38
CA PRO A 213 -18.47 -0.50 0.07
C PRO A 213 -19.08 -1.88 -0.21
N ASP A 214 -18.25 -2.85 -0.61
CA ASP A 214 -18.67 -4.22 -0.92
C ASP A 214 -18.61 -5.16 0.30
N GLU A 215 -18.11 -4.69 1.45
CA GLU A 215 -18.09 -5.46 2.71
C GLU A 215 -19.51 -5.58 3.27
N LYS A 216 -20.19 -6.68 2.94
CA LYS A 216 -21.56 -6.95 3.39
C LYS A 216 -21.58 -7.46 4.82
N GLY A 217 -22.60 -7.09 5.59
CA GLY A 217 -22.97 -7.67 6.89
C GLY A 217 -22.02 -7.40 8.06
N ASP A 218 -20.72 -7.50 7.82
CA ASP A 218 -19.64 -7.42 8.81
C ASP A 218 -18.85 -6.10 8.72
N ALA A 219 -19.28 -5.16 7.86
CA ALA A 219 -18.66 -3.85 7.81
C ALA A 219 -18.67 -3.21 9.21
N PRO A 220 -17.52 -2.72 9.70
CA PRO A 220 -17.41 -2.24 11.06
C PRO A 220 -18.11 -0.88 11.25
N SER A 221 -18.74 -0.33 10.20
CA SER A 221 -19.49 0.92 10.22
C SER A 221 -20.58 0.94 9.16
N ASN A 222 -21.78 1.37 9.56
CA ASN A 222 -22.88 1.62 8.62
C ASN A 222 -22.84 3.05 8.09
N ALA A 223 -23.65 3.36 7.07
CA ALA A 223 -23.70 4.69 6.44
C ALA A 223 -23.98 5.85 7.42
N LYS A 224 -24.77 5.61 8.48
CA LYS A 224 -25.04 6.63 9.51
C LYS A 224 -23.81 6.88 10.39
N ALA A 225 -23.02 5.85 10.69
CA ALA A 225 -21.77 5.97 11.43
C ALA A 225 -20.71 6.70 10.58
N LEU A 226 -20.56 6.35 9.30
CA LEU A 226 -19.62 7.03 8.39
C LEU A 226 -19.89 8.53 8.29
N LYS A 227 -21.15 8.94 8.09
CA LYS A 227 -21.54 10.38 8.11
C LYS A 227 -21.22 11.08 9.43
N LYS A 228 -21.29 10.37 10.56
CA LYS A 228 -20.89 10.93 11.85
C LYS A 228 -19.38 11.09 11.97
N PHE A 229 -18.59 10.13 11.45
CA PHE A 229 -17.14 10.26 11.43
C PHE A 229 -16.69 11.42 10.57
N GLU A 230 -17.24 11.56 9.37
CA GLU A 230 -16.99 12.72 8.49
C GLU A 230 -17.29 14.04 9.22
N LYS A 231 -18.52 14.22 9.73
CA LYS A 231 -18.92 15.42 10.47
C LYS A 231 -18.00 15.72 11.67
N THR A 232 -17.66 14.70 12.44
CA THR A 232 -16.82 14.86 13.64
C THR A 232 -15.38 15.20 13.25
N GLY A 233 -14.84 14.56 12.21
CA GLY A 233 -13.52 14.87 11.68
C GLY A 233 -13.42 16.31 11.19
N GLU A 234 -14.43 16.78 10.45
CA GLU A 234 -14.53 18.18 10.02
C GLU A 234 -14.59 19.16 11.21
N GLU A 235 -15.38 18.86 12.24
CA GLU A 235 -15.45 19.64 13.48
C GLU A 235 -14.12 19.68 14.24
N MET A 236 -13.31 18.62 14.12
CA MET A 236 -11.97 18.52 14.72
C MET A 236 -10.86 19.13 13.85
N GLY A 237 -11.20 19.72 12.69
CA GLY A 237 -10.23 20.36 11.81
C GLY A 237 -9.52 19.38 10.87
N PHE A 238 -10.17 18.29 10.48
CA PHE A 238 -9.74 17.43 9.38
C PHE A 238 -10.55 17.69 8.11
N ASN A 239 -9.89 17.66 6.97
CA ASN A 239 -10.53 17.40 5.69
C ASN A 239 -10.64 15.87 5.54
N VAL A 240 -11.86 15.35 5.57
CA VAL A 240 -12.11 13.90 5.60
C VAL A 240 -12.40 13.39 4.19
N GLU A 241 -11.65 12.39 3.73
CA GLU A 241 -11.89 11.69 2.47
C GLU A 241 -12.10 10.19 2.71
N PHE A 242 -13.19 9.64 2.18
CA PHE A 242 -13.38 8.18 2.16
C PHE A 242 -12.59 7.59 1.01
N ILE A 243 -11.71 6.63 1.31
CA ILE A 243 -10.87 5.95 0.34
C ILE A 243 -11.16 4.44 0.31
N THR A 244 -10.85 3.77 -0.80
CA THR A 244 -10.98 2.31 -0.93
C THR A 244 -9.61 1.65 -1.14
N LYS A 245 -9.59 0.32 -1.29
CA LYS A 245 -8.34 -0.42 -1.56
C LYS A 245 -7.60 0.06 -2.82
N GLU A 246 -8.34 0.61 -3.78
CA GLU A 246 -7.81 1.15 -5.03
C GLU A 246 -7.00 2.43 -4.84
N ASP A 247 -7.25 3.19 -3.76
CA ASP A 247 -6.63 4.47 -3.47
C ASP A 247 -5.33 4.34 -2.66
N TYR A 248 -4.74 3.14 -2.57
CA TYR A 248 -3.52 2.88 -1.81
C TYR A 248 -2.36 3.81 -2.19
N ASN A 249 -2.31 4.24 -3.46
CA ASN A 249 -1.31 5.17 -3.97
C ASN A 249 -1.44 6.60 -3.41
N LYS A 250 -2.64 7.02 -3.01
CA LYS A 250 -2.92 8.36 -2.47
C LYS A 250 -2.59 8.49 -0.98
N LEU A 251 -2.26 7.39 -0.30
CA LEU A 251 -2.16 7.38 1.16
C LEU A 251 -1.16 8.41 1.72
N ALA A 252 -0.06 8.69 1.00
CA ALA A 252 0.95 9.68 1.39
C ALA A 252 0.49 11.15 1.24
N GLU A 253 -0.73 11.37 0.74
CA GLU A 253 -1.33 12.70 0.64
C GLU A 253 -1.91 13.14 1.99
N PHE A 254 -2.35 12.20 2.81
CA PHE A 254 -3.03 12.43 4.08
C PHE A 254 -2.05 12.55 5.25
N ASP A 255 -2.53 13.13 6.35
CA ASP A 255 -1.82 13.20 7.63
C ASP A 255 -2.27 12.10 8.60
N ALA A 256 -3.48 11.56 8.40
CA ALA A 256 -4.03 10.48 9.21
C ALA A 256 -4.77 9.43 8.37
N LEU A 257 -4.75 8.18 8.83
CA LEU A 257 -5.52 7.06 8.29
C LEU A 257 -6.44 6.50 9.39
N PHE A 258 -7.74 6.45 9.12
CA PHE A 258 -8.75 5.79 9.94
C PHE A 258 -9.41 4.61 9.20
N ILE A 259 -9.16 3.39 9.64
CA ILE A 259 -9.62 2.15 9.01
C ILE A 259 -11.02 1.81 9.52
N ARG A 260 -11.98 1.79 8.60
CA ARG A 260 -13.38 1.34 8.79
C ARG A 260 -13.71 0.17 7.87
N GLU A 261 -12.76 -0.73 7.73
CA GLU A 261 -12.89 -2.06 7.12
C GLU A 261 -12.34 -3.11 8.08
N THR A 262 -12.80 -4.37 8.02
CA THR A 262 -12.29 -5.42 8.91
C THR A 262 -10.76 -5.59 8.78
N THR A 263 -10.05 -5.39 9.89
CA THR A 263 -8.60 -5.54 9.96
C THR A 263 -8.18 -7.01 10.11
N ARG A 264 -7.23 -7.47 9.30
CA ARG A 264 -6.59 -8.78 9.42
C ARG A 264 -5.13 -8.69 8.99
N VAL A 265 -4.26 -9.47 9.64
CA VAL A 265 -2.80 -9.46 9.37
C VAL A 265 -2.50 -9.85 7.91
N ASN A 266 -3.24 -10.80 7.34
CA ASN A 266 -3.09 -11.25 5.95
C ASN A 266 -4.09 -10.55 5.00
N HIS A 267 -4.21 -9.22 5.08
CA HIS A 267 -5.19 -8.45 4.30
C HIS A 267 -4.68 -7.05 3.94
N HIS A 268 -5.27 -6.39 2.94
CA HIS A 268 -4.80 -5.06 2.51
C HIS A 268 -4.93 -4.00 3.61
N THR A 269 -5.89 -4.15 4.52
CA THR A 269 -6.06 -3.25 5.67
C THR A 269 -4.79 -3.17 6.54
N PHE A 270 -4.10 -4.29 6.75
CA PHE A 270 -2.82 -4.31 7.45
C PHE A 270 -1.69 -3.64 6.64
N ARG A 271 -1.67 -3.84 5.31
CA ARG A 271 -0.72 -3.15 4.43
C ARG A 271 -0.92 -1.63 4.43
N PHE A 272 -2.16 -1.16 4.40
CA PHE A 272 -2.51 0.26 4.55
C PHE A 272 -1.98 0.81 5.87
N ALA A 273 -2.19 0.11 6.98
CA ALA A 273 -1.68 0.53 8.27
C ALA A 273 -0.15 0.65 8.28
N GLN A 274 0.56 -0.37 7.76
CA GLN A 274 2.03 -0.37 7.69
C GLN A 274 2.56 0.75 6.81
N ARG A 275 1.91 0.98 5.66
CA ARG A 275 2.28 2.03 4.73
C ARG A 275 2.06 3.41 5.34
N ALA A 276 0.91 3.63 5.96
CA ALA A 276 0.60 4.89 6.62
C ALA A 276 1.62 5.20 7.73
N GLU A 277 1.94 4.22 8.58
CA GLU A 277 2.96 4.37 9.62
C GLU A 277 4.34 4.70 9.03
N ALA A 278 4.75 3.99 7.97
CA ALA A 278 6.03 4.24 7.29
C ALA A 278 6.11 5.62 6.63
N GLU A 279 4.98 6.14 6.15
CA GLU A 279 4.85 7.48 5.58
C GLU A 279 4.65 8.57 6.65
N GLY A 280 4.62 8.20 7.93
CA GLY A 280 4.54 9.11 9.06
C GLY A 280 3.13 9.62 9.39
N LEU A 281 2.08 8.95 8.88
CA LEU A 281 0.70 9.27 9.22
C LEU A 281 0.36 8.81 10.64
N VAL A 282 -0.61 9.49 11.25
CA VAL A 282 -1.29 8.97 12.45
C VAL A 282 -2.30 7.89 12.03
N VAL A 283 -2.15 6.67 12.55
CA VAL A 283 -2.92 5.51 12.08
C VAL A 283 -3.85 4.98 13.17
N ILE A 284 -5.10 4.73 12.79
CA ILE A 284 -6.09 3.98 13.58
C ILE A 284 -6.77 3.02 12.61
N ASP A 285 -6.72 1.70 12.73
CA ASP A 285 -5.96 0.90 13.67
C ASP A 285 -4.50 0.77 13.21
N ASP A 286 -3.54 1.05 14.08
CA ASP A 286 -2.11 0.93 13.78
C ASP A 286 -1.66 -0.54 13.60
N PRO A 287 -0.56 -0.81 12.87
CA PRO A 287 -0.12 -2.17 12.57
C PRO A 287 0.06 -3.05 13.81
N LEU A 288 0.64 -2.50 14.88
CA LEU A 288 0.92 -3.24 16.09
C LEU A 288 -0.38 -3.61 16.81
N SER A 289 -1.34 -2.68 16.85
CA SER A 289 -2.68 -2.94 17.38
C SER A 289 -3.41 -4.02 16.58
N ILE A 290 -3.33 -4.01 15.25
CA ILE A 290 -3.95 -5.06 14.41
C ILE A 290 -3.39 -6.43 14.79
N ILE A 291 -2.06 -6.59 14.86
CA ILE A 291 -1.43 -7.88 15.23
C ILE A 291 -1.87 -8.36 16.61
N ARG A 292 -1.90 -7.45 17.59
CA ARG A 292 -2.19 -7.78 18.98
C ARG A 292 -3.67 -8.08 19.21
N CYS A 293 -4.55 -7.24 18.65
CA CYS A 293 -5.98 -7.31 18.89
C CYS A 293 -6.68 -8.38 18.05
N SER A 294 -6.07 -8.83 16.95
CA SER A 294 -6.57 -9.97 16.18
C SER A 294 -6.25 -11.33 16.80
N ASN A 295 -5.56 -11.36 17.95
CA ASN A 295 -5.08 -12.60 18.57
C ASN A 295 -5.62 -12.77 20.00
N LYS A 296 -6.63 -13.63 20.18
CA LYS A 296 -7.23 -13.92 21.50
C LYS A 296 -6.29 -14.63 22.46
N VAL A 297 -5.32 -15.39 21.95
CA VAL A 297 -4.29 -16.04 22.77
C VAL A 297 -3.39 -14.98 23.39
N TYR A 298 -2.90 -14.04 22.58
CA TYR A 298 -2.07 -12.95 23.06
C TYR A 298 -2.81 -12.06 24.08
N LEU A 299 -4.10 -11.78 23.84
CA LEU A 299 -4.94 -11.06 24.80
C LEU A 299 -5.02 -11.80 26.15
N ALA A 300 -5.24 -13.12 26.15
CA ALA A 300 -5.31 -13.91 27.37
C ALA A 300 -3.98 -13.91 28.14
N GLU A 301 -2.85 -14.01 27.44
CA GLU A 301 -1.51 -13.91 28.03
C GLU A 301 -1.26 -12.54 28.67
N LEU A 302 -1.62 -11.46 27.97
CA LEU A 302 -1.49 -10.09 28.47
C LEU A 302 -2.32 -9.87 29.74
N MET A 303 -3.59 -10.29 29.74
CA MET A 303 -4.47 -10.15 30.90
C MET A 303 -3.92 -10.91 32.11
N LYS A 304 -3.46 -12.14 31.91
CA LYS A 304 -2.83 -12.96 32.96
C LYS A 304 -1.57 -12.30 33.52
N ARG A 305 -0.68 -11.82 32.64
CA ARG A 305 0.56 -11.12 33.04
C ARG A 305 0.27 -9.84 33.81
N ALA A 306 -0.72 -9.07 33.37
CA ALA A 306 -1.16 -7.83 34.01
C ALA A 306 -2.00 -8.05 35.27
N ARG A 307 -2.31 -9.32 35.64
CA ARG A 307 -3.19 -9.69 36.77
C ARG A 307 -4.58 -9.05 36.68
N ILE A 308 -5.08 -8.87 35.47
CA ILE A 308 -6.44 -8.40 35.24
C ILE A 308 -7.40 -9.57 35.50
N PRO A 309 -8.43 -9.40 36.33
CA PRO A 309 -9.43 -10.45 36.54
C PRO A 309 -10.13 -10.83 35.23
N THR A 310 -9.93 -12.07 34.79
CA THR A 310 -10.59 -12.65 33.62
C THR A 310 -11.03 -14.08 33.92
N PRO A 311 -12.03 -14.63 33.21
CA PRO A 311 -12.36 -16.04 33.30
C PRO A 311 -11.14 -16.94 33.08
N LYS A 312 -11.08 -18.09 33.78
CA LYS A 312 -10.01 -19.08 33.57
C LYS A 312 -10.03 -19.50 32.10
N THR A 313 -8.91 -19.27 31.42
CA THR A 313 -8.76 -19.48 29.98
C THR A 313 -7.63 -20.47 29.75
N TRP A 314 -7.85 -21.44 28.88
CA TRP A 314 -6.84 -22.40 28.46
C TRP A 314 -6.58 -22.25 26.96
N ILE A 315 -5.33 -22.41 26.55
CA ILE A 315 -4.94 -22.49 25.15
C ILE A 315 -4.90 -23.97 24.79
N LEU A 316 -5.75 -24.38 23.85
CA LEU A 316 -5.86 -25.77 23.42
C LEU A 316 -4.85 -26.06 22.31
N HIS A 317 -4.23 -27.23 22.39
CA HIS A 317 -3.44 -27.87 21.33
C HIS A 317 -3.54 -29.38 21.53
N GLU A 318 -3.22 -30.18 20.51
CA GLU A 318 -3.42 -31.64 20.53
C GLU A 318 -2.87 -32.32 21.81
N ASP A 319 -1.67 -31.94 22.27
CA ASP A 319 -0.99 -32.59 23.40
C ASP A 319 -1.54 -32.25 24.80
N ASN A 320 -2.41 -31.24 24.95
CA ASN A 320 -2.91 -30.82 26.28
C ASN A 320 -4.40 -31.05 26.48
N MET A 321 -5.11 -31.58 25.49
CA MET A 321 -6.56 -31.74 25.53
C MET A 321 -7.00 -32.59 26.74
N GLU A 322 -6.42 -33.78 26.93
CA GLU A 322 -6.79 -34.68 28.04
C GLU A 322 -6.57 -34.04 29.40
N ARG A 323 -5.50 -33.25 29.55
CA ARG A 323 -5.20 -32.54 30.80
C ARG A 323 -6.26 -31.47 31.08
N ILE A 324 -6.63 -30.71 30.06
CA ILE A 324 -7.60 -29.62 30.20
C ILE A 324 -9.01 -30.16 30.44
N LEU A 325 -9.38 -31.28 29.81
CA LEU A 325 -10.64 -31.98 30.05
C LEU A 325 -10.88 -32.31 31.52
N ARG A 326 -9.84 -32.64 32.28
CA ARG A 326 -9.94 -32.92 33.73
C ARG A 326 -10.09 -31.66 34.59
N GLU A 327 -9.71 -30.50 34.07
CA GLU A 327 -9.71 -29.22 34.80
C GLU A 327 -10.86 -28.28 34.41
N VAL A 328 -11.42 -28.45 33.22
CA VAL A 328 -12.44 -27.56 32.67
C VAL A 328 -13.78 -27.84 33.34
N SER A 329 -14.57 -26.78 33.56
CA SER A 329 -15.95 -26.89 34.03
C SER A 329 -16.89 -26.49 32.92
N PHE A 330 -17.99 -27.22 32.78
CA PHE A 330 -19.02 -26.94 31.78
C PHE A 330 -20.22 -26.20 32.40
N PRO A 331 -20.89 -25.31 31.64
CA PRO A 331 -20.59 -24.95 30.27
C PRO A 331 -19.37 -24.03 30.13
N CYS A 332 -18.64 -24.15 29.03
CA CYS A 332 -17.53 -23.27 28.69
C CYS A 332 -17.67 -22.69 27.28
N VAL A 333 -16.85 -21.67 26.95
CA VAL A 333 -16.86 -21.03 25.64
C VAL A 333 -15.56 -21.36 24.92
N MET A 334 -15.68 -22.04 23.78
CA MET A 334 -14.57 -22.34 22.88
C MET A 334 -14.55 -21.32 21.75
N LYS A 335 -13.37 -20.77 21.44
CA LYS A 335 -13.21 -19.73 20.41
C LYS A 335 -11.95 -19.98 19.58
N GLN A 336 -12.06 -19.80 18.27
CA GLN A 336 -10.90 -19.74 17.40
C GLN A 336 -10.02 -18.51 17.75
N PRO A 337 -8.68 -18.65 17.79
CA PRO A 337 -7.77 -17.57 18.19
C PRO A 337 -7.87 -16.29 17.36
N ASP A 338 -7.97 -16.43 16.05
CA ASP A 338 -7.83 -15.37 15.04
C ASP A 338 -9.17 -14.97 14.37
N SER A 339 -10.29 -15.53 14.83
CA SER A 339 -11.61 -15.23 14.30
C SER A 339 -12.20 -13.89 14.80
N SER A 340 -13.23 -13.37 14.14
CA SER A 340 -13.97 -12.16 14.52
C SER A 340 -15.47 -12.34 14.26
N PHE A 341 -16.29 -11.38 14.72
CA PHE A 341 -17.76 -11.38 14.53
C PHE A 341 -18.45 -12.68 15.01
N SER A 342 -18.01 -13.20 16.15
CA SER A 342 -18.49 -14.45 16.76
C SER A 342 -18.36 -15.71 15.87
N ARG A 343 -17.62 -15.62 14.75
CA ARG A 343 -17.30 -16.79 13.94
C ARG A 343 -16.36 -17.71 14.72
N GLY A 344 -16.63 -19.02 14.69
CA GLY A 344 -15.84 -19.99 15.44
C GLY A 344 -15.95 -19.85 16.96
N VAL A 345 -17.04 -19.27 17.48
CA VAL A 345 -17.39 -19.26 18.91
C VAL A 345 -18.48 -20.29 19.16
N VAL A 346 -18.22 -21.24 20.06
CA VAL A 346 -19.14 -22.32 20.41
C VAL A 346 -19.32 -22.36 21.92
N LYS A 347 -20.57 -22.47 22.37
CA LYS A 347 -20.88 -22.84 23.74
C LYS A 347 -20.79 -24.35 23.85
N VAL A 348 -19.90 -24.82 24.72
CA VAL A 348 -19.65 -26.24 24.96
C VAL A 348 -20.35 -26.63 26.27
N GLU A 349 -21.37 -27.47 26.17
CA GLU A 349 -22.22 -27.86 27.30
C GLU A 349 -21.69 -29.09 28.07
N ASP A 350 -20.90 -29.94 27.41
CA ASP A 350 -20.37 -31.18 27.97
C ASP A 350 -19.05 -31.62 27.31
N GLU A 351 -18.49 -32.72 27.81
CA GLU A 351 -17.23 -33.31 27.33
C GLU A 351 -17.30 -33.79 25.87
N ALA A 352 -18.43 -34.32 25.40
CA ALA A 352 -18.58 -34.76 24.02
C ALA A 352 -18.57 -33.57 23.05
N ALA A 353 -19.24 -32.47 23.42
CA ALA A 353 -19.19 -31.20 22.70
C ALA A 353 -17.78 -30.59 22.72
N PHE A 354 -17.02 -30.78 23.81
CA PHE A 354 -15.64 -30.29 23.91
C PHE A 354 -14.73 -31.01 22.92
N LEU A 355 -14.76 -32.35 22.89
CA LEU A 355 -13.93 -33.15 21.98
C LEU A 355 -14.25 -32.88 20.50
N SER A 356 -15.53 -32.76 20.16
CA SER A 356 -15.98 -32.45 18.79
C SER A 356 -15.67 -31.00 18.35
N GLY A 357 -15.67 -30.04 19.28
CA GLY A 357 -15.27 -28.66 19.01
C GLY A 357 -13.75 -28.50 18.83
N SER A 358 -12.96 -29.35 19.49
CA SER A 358 -11.49 -29.26 19.53
C SER A 358 -10.82 -29.73 18.24
N SER A 359 -11.50 -30.54 17.41
CA SER A 359 -10.99 -30.96 16.09
C SER A 359 -10.88 -29.83 15.06
N VAL A 360 -11.18 -28.59 15.45
CA VAL A 360 -11.21 -27.39 14.59
C VAL A 360 -10.24 -26.31 15.07
N SER A 361 -9.41 -26.59 16.09
CA SER A 361 -8.53 -25.59 16.71
C SER A 361 -7.12 -26.13 16.98
N LEU A 362 -6.16 -25.53 16.26
CA LEU A 362 -4.69 -25.55 16.37
C LEU A 362 -3.98 -26.90 16.56
#